data_AF-A0A7X7B145-F1
#
_entry.id   AF-A0A7X7B145-F1
#
_cell.length_a   1.000
_cell.length_b   1.000
_cell.length_c   1.000
_cell.angle_alpha   90.00
_cell.angle_beta   90.00
_cell.angle_gamma   90.00
#
_symmetry.space_group_name_H-M   'P 1'
#
loop_
_entity.id
_entity.type
_entity.pdbx_description
1 polymer ?
#
loop_
_entity_poly.entity_id
_entity_poly.type
_entity_poly.pdbx_seq_one_letter_code
_entity_poly.pdbx_strand_id
1 'polypeptide(L)'
;MGKTFEKQTIILLAIFLLLPGCGINRGIDSADKEPQNQMANGMNAELLNPDGMTLEERFRTPEGFSRIQVDESSFAAYLRNLPLKPHGSKVEYYNKQTKPKDVHEAVVDMDVGERDLQQCADAVIRLWAEYLFHFLSRRARFPEPNSNL
;
A
#
# COMPACT_ATOMS: atom_id res chain seq x y z
N MET A 1 -46.63 -16.32 31.14
CA MET A 1 -46.62 -16.18 29.66
C MET A 1 -45.43 -15.27 29.30
N GLY A 2 -44.22 -15.81 29.12
CA GLY A 2 -43.04 -14.92 28.99
C GLY A 2 -41.68 -15.57 28.69
N LYS A 3 -41.57 -16.90 28.67
CA LYS A 3 -40.28 -17.58 28.38
C LYS A 3 -40.09 -18.00 26.92
N THR A 4 -41.11 -17.82 26.07
CA THR A 4 -41.06 -18.12 24.63
C THR A 4 -40.63 -16.91 23.79
N PHE A 5 -40.80 -15.68 24.29
CA PHE A 5 -40.52 -14.45 23.53
C PHE A 5 -39.00 -14.14 23.46
N GLU A 6 -38.27 -14.42 24.54
CA GLU A 6 -36.81 -14.21 24.60
C GLU A 6 -36.05 -15.15 23.66
N LYS A 7 -36.45 -16.43 23.59
CA LYS A 7 -35.83 -17.43 22.70
C LYS A 7 -36.05 -17.11 21.23
N GLN A 8 -37.22 -16.59 20.85
CA GLN A 8 -37.49 -16.20 19.46
C GLN A 8 -36.68 -14.97 19.03
N THR A 9 -36.42 -14.05 19.96
CA THR A 9 -35.62 -12.84 19.69
C THR A 9 -34.13 -13.19 19.50
N ILE A 10 -33.60 -14.14 20.29
CA ILE A 10 -32.20 -14.61 20.14
C ILE A 10 -32.00 -15.41 18.84
N ILE A 11 -32.99 -16.21 18.43
CA ILE A 11 -32.94 -16.97 17.16
C ILE A 11 -32.97 -16.03 15.95
N LEU A 12 -33.75 -14.95 15.99
CA LEU A 12 -33.79 -13.95 14.90
C LEU A 12 -32.48 -13.15 14.78
N LEU A 13 -31.79 -12.87 15.89
CA LEU A 13 -30.51 -12.16 15.89
C LEU A 13 -29.34 -13.03 15.38
N ALA A 14 -29.40 -14.35 15.58
CA ALA A 14 -28.41 -15.29 15.06
C ALA A 14 -28.51 -15.54 13.55
N ILE A 15 -29.71 -15.41 12.97
CA ILE A 15 -29.93 -15.58 11.51
C ILE A 15 -29.40 -14.36 10.73
N PHE A 16 -29.37 -13.18 11.33
CA PHE A 16 -28.83 -11.96 10.70
C PHE A 16 -27.28 -11.93 10.66
N LEU A 17 -26.61 -12.70 11.52
CA LEU A 17 -25.15 -12.83 11.59
C LEU A 17 -24.57 -13.95 10.71
N LEU A 18 -25.42 -14.75 10.05
CA LEU A 18 -25.03 -15.87 9.17
C LEU A 18 -25.41 -15.66 7.70
N LEU A 19 -25.53 -14.41 7.25
CA LEU A 19 -25.56 -14.07 5.82
C LEU A 19 -24.16 -13.65 5.35
N PRO A 20 -23.29 -14.57 4.92
CA PRO A 20 -22.18 -14.22 4.05
C PRO A 20 -22.74 -13.60 2.77
N GLY A 21 -22.14 -12.49 2.36
CA GLY A 21 -22.60 -11.63 1.29
C GLY A 21 -22.89 -12.32 -0.05
N CYS A 22 -23.70 -11.63 -0.86
CA CYS A 22 -23.98 -11.98 -2.25
C CYS A 22 -22.72 -12.35 -3.03
N GLY A 23 -22.62 -13.61 -3.45
CA GLY A 23 -21.82 -13.99 -4.61
C GLY A 23 -22.52 -13.53 -5.88
N ILE A 24 -22.07 -12.43 -6.48
CA ILE A 24 -22.45 -12.07 -7.84
C ILE A 24 -21.61 -12.94 -8.79
N ASN A 25 -22.16 -14.08 -9.16
CA ASN A 25 -21.77 -14.76 -10.40
C ASN A 25 -22.37 -13.98 -11.58
N ARG A 26 -21.56 -13.12 -12.21
CA ARG A 26 -21.85 -12.63 -13.56
C ARG A 26 -21.03 -13.43 -14.55
N GLY A 27 -21.60 -14.55 -15.00
CA GLY A 27 -21.34 -15.02 -16.34
C GLY A 27 -22.08 -14.07 -17.29
N ILE A 28 -21.33 -13.21 -17.98
CA ILE A 28 -21.76 -12.58 -19.22
C ILE A 28 -20.63 -12.83 -20.22
N ASP A 29 -20.81 -13.89 -20.99
CA ASP A 29 -20.23 -14.00 -22.32
C ASP A 29 -20.87 -12.92 -23.18
N SER A 30 -20.10 -11.88 -23.53
CA SER A 30 -20.40 -11.00 -24.66
C SER A 30 -19.10 -10.39 -25.15
N ALA A 31 -18.67 -10.89 -26.30
CA ALA A 31 -17.57 -10.37 -27.09
C ALA A 31 -18.00 -9.04 -27.72
N ASP A 32 -17.77 -7.94 -27.01
CA ASP A 32 -17.80 -6.61 -27.61
C ASP A 32 -16.36 -6.14 -27.84
N LYS A 33 -16.01 -6.05 -29.13
CA LYS A 33 -14.74 -5.49 -29.59
C LYS A 33 -14.72 -4.00 -29.28
N GLU A 34 -13.84 -3.59 -28.38
CA GLU A 34 -13.50 -2.18 -28.19
C GLU A 34 -12.79 -1.65 -29.46
N PRO A 35 -13.19 -0.51 -30.03
CA PRO A 35 -12.51 0.05 -31.19
C PRO A 35 -11.16 0.62 -30.76
N GLN A 36 -10.09 0.07 -31.31
CA GLN A 36 -8.74 0.62 -31.17
C GLN A 36 -8.67 2.00 -31.83
N ASN A 37 -8.91 3.05 -31.05
CA ASN A 37 -8.63 4.41 -31.49
C ASN A 37 -7.12 4.65 -31.45
N GLN A 38 -6.51 4.54 -32.61
CA GLN A 38 -5.12 4.81 -32.89
C GLN A 38 -4.86 6.33 -32.78
N MET A 39 -4.69 6.82 -31.56
CA MET A 39 -4.14 8.16 -31.25
C MET A 39 -3.13 8.12 -30.08
N ALA A 40 -2.40 7.01 -29.93
CA ALA A 40 -1.33 6.87 -28.92
C ALA A 40 0.06 6.68 -29.54
N ASN A 41 0.26 7.04 -30.80
CA ASN A 41 1.52 6.79 -31.50
C ASN A 41 2.48 7.98 -31.48
N GLY A 42 2.62 8.64 -30.32
CA GLY A 42 3.48 9.79 -30.17
C GLY A 42 3.77 10.23 -28.75
N MET A 43 4.04 9.33 -27.79
CA MET A 43 4.48 9.71 -26.42
C MET A 43 5.24 8.57 -25.69
N ASN A 44 6.22 7.91 -26.31
CA ASN A 44 7.05 6.91 -25.59
C ASN A 44 8.19 7.58 -24.82
N ALA A 45 7.87 8.53 -23.94
CA ALA A 45 8.78 8.84 -22.84
C ALA A 45 8.69 7.67 -21.87
N GLU A 46 9.80 6.95 -21.67
CA GLU A 46 9.86 5.83 -20.73
C GLU A 46 9.43 6.32 -19.35
N LEU A 47 8.23 5.94 -18.90
CA LEU A 47 7.66 6.37 -17.61
C LEU A 47 8.44 5.80 -16.42
N LEU A 48 9.30 4.82 -16.68
CA LEU A 48 10.13 4.16 -15.71
C LEU A 48 11.58 4.63 -15.86
N ASN A 49 12.20 4.93 -14.74
CA ASN A 49 13.64 5.22 -14.64
C ASN A 49 14.32 4.10 -13.84
N PRO A 50 14.91 3.09 -14.49
CA PRO A 50 15.51 1.95 -13.79
C PRO A 50 16.55 2.33 -12.73
N ASP A 51 17.26 3.44 -12.95
CA ASP A 51 18.31 3.97 -12.06
C ASP A 51 17.76 4.81 -10.89
N GLY A 52 16.47 5.17 -10.91
CA GLY A 52 15.86 5.92 -9.82
C GLY A 52 15.81 5.10 -8.54
N MET A 53 16.30 5.67 -7.43
CA MET A 53 16.40 4.99 -6.13
C MET A 53 15.35 5.43 -5.12
N THR A 54 14.50 6.38 -5.51
CA THR A 54 13.30 6.78 -4.76
C THR A 54 12.02 6.57 -5.58
N LEU A 55 10.86 6.61 -4.91
CA LEU A 55 9.56 6.52 -5.61
C LEU A 55 9.37 7.64 -6.65
N GLU A 56 9.80 8.87 -6.35
CA GLU A 56 9.68 9.98 -7.28
C GLU A 56 10.64 9.89 -8.47
N GLU A 57 11.87 9.43 -8.25
CA GLU A 57 12.86 9.24 -9.31
C GLU A 57 12.53 8.07 -10.22
N ARG A 58 12.04 6.95 -9.67
CA ARG A 58 11.74 5.71 -10.41
C ARG A 58 10.57 5.89 -11.36
N PHE A 59 9.56 6.66 -10.97
CA PHE A 59 8.33 6.84 -11.74
C PHE A 59 8.24 8.27 -12.26
N ARG A 60 8.43 8.44 -13.57
CA ARG A 60 8.24 9.74 -14.23
C ARG A 60 6.75 10.05 -14.38
N THR A 61 6.45 11.33 -14.57
CA THR A 61 5.08 11.75 -14.88
C THR A 61 4.78 11.51 -16.37
N PRO A 62 3.55 11.12 -16.74
CA PRO A 62 3.14 11.07 -18.14
C PRO A 62 3.23 12.45 -18.80
N GLU A 63 3.31 12.46 -20.13
CA GLU A 63 3.36 13.70 -20.89
C GLU A 63 2.12 14.58 -20.64
N GLY A 64 2.35 15.88 -20.44
CA GLY A 64 1.31 16.84 -20.10
C GLY A 64 0.90 16.85 -18.62
N PHE A 65 1.50 16.01 -17.78
CA PHE A 65 1.26 16.00 -16.33
C PHE A 65 2.47 16.49 -15.54
N SER A 66 2.19 17.10 -14.39
CA SER A 66 3.19 17.48 -13.40
C SER A 66 2.77 17.00 -12.02
N ARG A 67 3.73 16.67 -11.15
CA ARG A 67 3.43 16.39 -9.74
C ARG A 67 2.97 17.67 -9.05
N ILE A 68 1.96 17.58 -8.20
CA ILE A 68 1.56 18.71 -7.35
C ILE A 68 2.70 19.08 -6.41
N GLN A 69 2.88 20.38 -6.18
CA GLN A 69 3.79 20.89 -5.15
C GLN A 69 3.27 20.49 -3.76
N VAL A 70 4.18 20.06 -2.90
CA VAL A 70 3.90 19.66 -1.53
C VAL A 70 4.98 20.24 -0.62
N ASP A 71 4.63 20.50 0.63
CA ASP A 71 5.60 20.95 1.63
C ASP A 71 6.65 19.86 1.89
N GLU A 72 7.92 20.22 2.03
CA GLU A 72 9.02 19.26 2.25
C GLU A 72 8.85 18.46 3.55
N SER A 73 8.20 19.04 4.56
CA SER A 73 7.87 18.38 5.81
C SER A 73 6.61 17.54 5.74
N SER A 74 5.90 17.50 4.61
CA SER A 74 4.65 16.75 4.47
C SER A 74 4.87 15.24 4.33
N PHE A 75 3.84 14.48 4.67
CA PHE A 75 3.83 13.04 4.42
C PHE A 75 3.96 12.69 2.93
N ALA A 76 3.44 13.53 2.03
CA ALA A 76 3.55 13.31 0.59
C ALA A 76 5.01 13.42 0.10
N ALA A 77 5.77 14.41 0.61
CA ALA A 77 7.19 14.53 0.33
C ALA A 77 7.98 13.32 0.89
N TYR A 78 7.63 12.86 2.10
CA TYR A 78 8.21 11.65 2.68
C TYR A 78 7.99 10.42 1.80
N LEU A 79 6.75 10.17 1.35
CA LEU A 79 6.44 9.03 0.49
C LEU A 79 7.20 9.08 -0.84
N ARG A 80 7.29 10.25 -1.49
CA ARG A 80 8.03 10.45 -2.74
C ARG A 80 9.52 10.10 -2.61
N ASN A 81 10.08 10.29 -1.43
CA ASN A 81 11.49 10.02 -1.11
C ASN A 81 11.73 8.66 -0.46
N LEU A 82 10.74 7.75 -0.42
CA LEU A 82 10.96 6.40 0.08
C LEU A 82 12.05 5.69 -0.74
N PRO A 83 13.07 5.10 -0.09
CA PRO A 83 14.12 4.38 -0.78
C PRO A 83 13.55 3.12 -1.42
N LEU A 84 14.06 2.77 -2.59
CA LEU A 84 13.70 1.58 -3.34
C LEU A 84 14.90 0.64 -3.48
N LYS A 85 14.62 -0.65 -3.58
CA LYS A 85 15.58 -1.62 -4.06
C LYS A 85 15.86 -1.39 -5.56
N PRO A 86 17.00 -1.90 -6.09
CA PRO A 86 17.30 -1.82 -7.52
C PRO A 86 16.15 -2.30 -8.39
N HIS A 87 15.98 -1.70 -9.57
CA HIS A 87 14.96 -2.15 -10.52
C HIS A 87 15.10 -3.65 -10.84
N GLY A 88 13.97 -4.33 -11.04
CA GLY A 88 13.91 -5.77 -11.22
C GLY A 88 14.03 -6.61 -9.93
N SER A 89 14.20 -5.98 -8.76
CA SER A 89 14.18 -6.68 -7.48
C SER A 89 12.88 -7.46 -7.28
N LYS A 90 13.00 -8.73 -6.90
CA LYS A 90 11.84 -9.58 -6.63
C LYS A 90 11.25 -9.28 -5.26
N VAL A 91 9.92 -9.33 -5.18
CA VAL A 91 9.23 -9.23 -3.89
C VAL A 91 9.34 -10.56 -3.19
N GLU A 92 9.79 -10.55 -1.94
CA GLU A 92 9.92 -11.72 -1.09
C GLU A 92 8.84 -11.71 0.01
N TYR A 93 8.52 -12.89 0.53
CA TYR A 93 7.84 -13.03 1.82
C TYR A 93 8.83 -12.78 2.97
N TYR A 94 8.33 -12.64 4.19
CA TYR A 94 9.14 -12.49 5.41
C TYR A 94 10.19 -13.61 5.58
N ASN A 95 9.94 -14.79 5.00
CA ASN A 95 10.82 -15.96 5.02
C ASN A 95 11.81 -16.03 3.84
N LYS A 96 11.99 -14.94 3.09
CA LYS A 96 12.89 -14.83 1.90
C LYS A 96 12.47 -15.62 0.67
N GLN A 97 11.33 -16.31 0.69
CA GLN A 97 10.80 -16.94 -0.52
C GLN A 97 10.24 -15.86 -1.46
N THR A 98 10.60 -15.93 -2.75
CA THR A 98 10.05 -15.02 -3.76
C THR A 98 8.55 -15.22 -3.93
N LYS A 99 7.79 -14.12 -3.99
CA LYS A 99 6.37 -14.14 -4.32
C LYS A 99 6.19 -14.57 -5.78
N PRO A 100 5.26 -15.50 -6.08
CA PRO A 100 5.12 -16.05 -7.43
C PRO A 100 4.47 -15.07 -8.43
N LYS A 101 3.80 -14.02 -7.95
CA LYS A 101 3.10 -13.05 -8.80
C LYS A 101 3.97 -11.83 -9.06
N ASP A 102 4.22 -11.54 -10.32
CA ASP A 102 4.96 -10.35 -10.78
C ASP A 102 3.99 -9.20 -11.11
N VAL A 103 3.30 -8.70 -10.08
CA VAL A 103 2.33 -7.59 -10.18
C VAL A 103 2.87 -6.29 -9.58
N HIS A 104 4.18 -6.25 -9.31
CA HIS A 104 4.84 -5.15 -8.60
C HIS A 104 5.96 -4.60 -9.49
N GLU A 105 6.07 -3.28 -9.58
CA GLU A 105 7.07 -2.62 -10.44
C GLU A 105 8.33 -2.21 -9.65
N ALA A 106 8.20 -1.99 -8.34
CA ALA A 106 9.29 -1.62 -7.46
C ALA A 106 9.07 -2.16 -6.05
N VAL A 107 10.16 -2.29 -5.29
CA VAL A 107 10.16 -2.76 -3.91
C VAL A 107 10.73 -1.67 -3.02
N VAL A 108 9.95 -1.20 -2.06
CA VAL A 108 10.44 -0.26 -1.04
C VAL A 108 11.53 -0.95 -0.22
N ASP A 109 12.66 -0.26 -0.06
CA ASP A 109 13.78 -0.78 0.73
C ASP A 109 13.55 -0.49 2.21
N MET A 110 12.74 -1.34 2.83
CA MET A 110 12.45 -1.29 4.25
C MET A 110 12.54 -2.68 4.87
N ASP A 111 13.13 -2.76 6.06
CA ASP A 111 13.15 -4.01 6.82
C ASP A 111 11.74 -4.36 7.29
N VAL A 112 11.27 -5.57 7.03
CA VAL A 112 9.95 -6.08 7.47
C VAL A 112 10.07 -7.10 8.60
N GLY A 113 11.30 -7.39 9.05
CA GLY A 113 11.60 -8.45 10.01
C GLY A 113 11.46 -9.85 9.43
N GLU A 114 11.58 -10.85 10.30
CA GLU A 114 11.57 -12.29 9.92
C GLU A 114 10.26 -12.99 10.29
N ARG A 115 9.21 -12.23 10.65
CA ARG A 115 7.92 -12.77 11.10
C ARG A 115 6.78 -12.22 10.27
N ASP A 116 5.74 -13.02 10.09
CA ASP A 116 4.52 -12.63 9.40
C ASP A 116 3.62 -11.75 10.29
N LEU A 117 4.03 -10.50 10.47
CA LEU A 117 3.37 -9.56 11.40
C LEU A 117 2.66 -8.40 10.70
N GLN A 118 3.11 -8.02 9.50
CA GLN A 118 2.56 -6.86 8.80
C GLN A 118 1.42 -7.29 7.88
N GLN A 119 0.20 -7.04 8.33
CA GLN A 119 -1.00 -7.12 7.51
C GLN A 119 -1.22 -5.80 6.76
N CYS A 120 -2.19 -5.78 5.84
CA CYS A 120 -2.37 -4.67 4.89
C CYS A 120 -2.47 -3.28 5.54
N ALA A 121 -3.16 -3.17 6.68
CA ALA A 121 -3.27 -1.90 7.41
C ALA A 121 -1.97 -1.48 8.11
N ASP A 122 -1.16 -2.46 8.55
CA ASP A 122 0.07 -2.21 9.30
C ASP A 122 1.12 -1.50 8.44
N ALA A 123 1.15 -1.75 7.13
CA ALA A 123 2.07 -1.08 6.22
C ALA A 123 1.84 0.45 6.21
N VAL A 124 0.58 0.90 6.11
CA VAL A 124 0.25 2.33 6.08
C VAL A 124 0.47 2.96 7.46
N ILE A 125 0.06 2.28 8.53
CA ILE A 125 0.28 2.73 9.91
C ILE A 125 1.78 2.91 10.17
N ARG A 126 2.59 1.94 9.72
CA ARG A 126 4.05 2.01 9.85
C ARG A 126 4.63 3.17 9.06
N LEU A 127 4.28 3.34 7.78
CA LEU A 127 4.77 4.47 6.98
C LEU A 127 4.45 5.81 7.64
N TRP A 128 3.25 5.95 8.23
CA TRP A 128 2.88 7.14 8.98
C TRP A 128 3.70 7.31 10.26
N ALA A 129 3.90 6.24 11.03
CA ALA A 129 4.71 6.26 12.24
C ALA A 129 6.18 6.60 11.96
N GLU A 130 6.76 6.04 10.90
CA GLU A 130 8.14 6.32 10.45
C GLU A 130 8.31 7.77 9.98
N TYR A 131 7.33 8.31 9.26
CA TYR A 131 7.29 9.73 8.91
C TYR A 131 7.27 10.62 10.15
N LEU A 132 6.36 10.35 11.10
CA LEU A 132 6.28 11.10 12.34
C LEU A 132 7.57 10.96 13.15
N PHE A 133 8.17 9.77 13.22
CA PHE A 133 9.45 9.57 13.88
C PHE A 133 10.56 10.37 13.21
N HIS A 134 10.70 10.30 11.88
CA HIS A 134 11.71 11.07 11.14
C HIS A 134 11.59 12.58 11.39
N PHE A 135 10.36 13.09 11.48
CA PHE A 135 10.09 14.51 11.69
C PHE A 135 10.18 14.94 13.16
N LEU A 136 9.65 14.14 14.09
CA LEU A 136 9.60 14.45 15.53
C LEU A 136 10.92 14.15 16.25
N SER A 137 11.69 13.17 15.82
CA SER A 137 13.04 12.87 16.36
C SER A 137 14.03 14.01 16.09
N ARG A 138 13.76 14.88 15.11
CA ARG A 138 14.51 16.13 14.91
C ARG A 138 14.11 17.23 15.92
N ARG A 139 13.00 17.07 16.63
CA ARG A 139 12.41 18.06 17.55
C ARG A 139 12.53 17.67 19.03
N ALA A 140 12.58 16.37 19.33
CA ALA A 140 12.78 15.83 20.67
C ALA A 140 14.21 15.32 20.83
N ARG A 141 15.11 16.17 21.33
CA ARG A 141 16.40 15.71 21.88
C ARG A 141 16.08 15.13 23.26
N PHE A 142 16.07 13.81 23.40
CA PHE A 142 16.02 13.19 24.72
C PHE A 142 17.30 13.58 25.48
N PRO A 143 17.20 14.09 26.72
CA PRO A 143 18.39 14.30 27.54
C PRO A 143 19.05 12.94 27.78
N GLU A 144 20.35 12.85 27.52
CA GLU A 144 21.14 11.65 27.82
C GLU A 144 20.96 11.29 29.30
N PRO A 145 20.73 10.01 29.65
CA PRO A 145 20.65 9.60 31.04
C PRO A 145 21.97 9.90 31.73
N ASN A 146 21.90 10.66 32.83
CA ASN A 146 23.06 11.02 33.64
C ASN A 146 23.81 9.75 34.08
N SER A 147 25.05 9.61 33.63
CA SER A 147 25.91 8.43 33.85
C SER A 147 26.51 8.33 35.27
N ASN A 148 25.84 8.87 36.29
CA ASN A 148 26.33 8.88 37.67
C ASN A 148 25.30 8.26 38.64
N LEU A 149 24.98 6.98 38.43
CA LEU A 149 24.37 6.11 39.44
C LEU A 149 25.18 4.82 39.56
#